data_AF-A0A535BS44-F1
#
_entry.id   AF-A0A535BS44-F1
#
_cell.length_a   1.000
_cell.length_b   1.000
_cell.length_c   1.000
_cell.angle_alpha   90.00
_cell.angle_beta   90.00
_cell.angle_gamma   90.00
#
_symmetry.space_group_name_H-M   'P 1'
#
loop_
_entity.id
_entity.type
_entity.pdbx_description
1 polymer ?
#
loop_
_entity_poly.entity_id
_entity_poly.type
_entity_poly.pdbx_seq_one_letter_code
_entity_poly.pdbx_strand_id
1 'polypeptide(L)'
;MSDELLSGGDLEDALARLSRWGIPGRMEGMKDLLERLRSAKQRRAQRHDLSTAFDQLKEKLEEVKRLEREGLERRRSTPAPNEQMRQAMERLAQERLGQLDALPEDFGRAVRALKDYEFVEPKAAEKYQELLKELQQQVLGSYFKNMRDSLKNLSPEQLERTRQMIRDLNRALKERMEGGEPDFEAFQRQYPELAGSAKDWDDLLRQLAQGMAAMRSLWQSMSPDMRSQLEELLGTAFADPGLQAAMNELADTLSQLMPMESYEHGMSGDEPVSLAEALGLMDEMNQISDMEDVVRSARASGDLDPLDPDQVERLAGPGARQSLEQLQKMIELLEEAGLIRKDGERYELTPRGIRKIGQRSLEEIFATLKRDAFGSHRSRSRG
;
A
#
# COMPACT_ATOMS: atom_id res chain seq x y z
N MET A 1 14.19 35.80 -8.26
CA MET A 1 14.75 34.52 -8.74
C MET A 1 15.81 34.71 -9.82
N SER A 2 15.91 35.88 -10.48
CA SER A 2 16.94 36.21 -11.47
C SER A 2 18.31 36.56 -10.88
N ASP A 3 18.40 37.09 -9.66
CA ASP A 3 19.68 37.49 -9.03
C ASP A 3 20.52 36.31 -8.49
N GLU A 4 19.91 35.20 -8.09
CA GLU A 4 20.63 33.99 -7.63
C GLU A 4 21.20 33.15 -8.80
N LEU A 5 20.74 33.38 -10.03
CA LEU A 5 21.25 32.71 -11.23
C LEU A 5 22.55 33.35 -11.74
N LEU A 6 22.91 34.53 -11.23
CA LEU A 6 24.10 35.29 -11.64
C LEU A 6 25.34 35.00 -10.78
N SER A 7 25.21 34.27 -9.67
CA SER A 7 26.34 33.87 -8.83
C SER A 7 26.77 32.42 -9.07
N GLY A 8 26.99 32.02 -10.32
CA GLY A 8 27.56 30.69 -10.64
C GLY A 8 26.87 29.50 -9.97
N GLY A 9 25.54 29.57 -9.79
CA GLY A 9 24.76 28.47 -9.23
C GLY A 9 24.74 27.30 -10.22
N ASP A 10 25.28 26.17 -9.80
CA ASP A 10 25.37 24.95 -10.59
C ASP A 10 23.96 24.53 -11.05
N LEU A 11 23.78 24.09 -12.30
CA LEU A 11 22.50 23.53 -12.74
C LEU A 11 22.10 22.36 -11.83
N GLU A 12 23.09 21.64 -11.30
CA GLU A 12 22.91 20.61 -10.30
C GLU A 12 22.06 21.14 -9.13
N ASP A 13 22.37 22.32 -8.60
CA ASP A 13 21.62 22.95 -7.52
C ASP A 13 20.20 23.36 -7.95
N ALA A 14 20.03 23.83 -9.18
CA ALA A 14 18.72 24.25 -9.68
C ALA A 14 17.78 23.04 -9.91
N LEU A 15 18.28 21.96 -10.53
CA LEU A 15 17.55 20.71 -10.70
C LEU A 15 17.34 19.99 -9.36
N ALA A 16 18.31 20.03 -8.45
CA ALA A 16 18.16 19.49 -7.10
C ALA A 16 17.09 20.25 -6.32
N ARG A 17 17.06 21.59 -6.40
CA ARG A 17 16.00 22.41 -5.80
C ARG A 17 14.63 22.09 -6.41
N LEU A 18 14.54 21.97 -7.73
CA LEU A 18 13.31 21.66 -8.44
C LEU A 18 12.78 20.26 -8.11
N SER A 19 13.63 19.24 -8.11
CA SER A 19 13.27 17.88 -7.68
C SER A 19 12.83 17.87 -6.21
N ARG A 20 13.56 18.57 -5.33
CA ARG A 20 13.27 18.59 -3.90
C ARG A 20 11.98 19.32 -3.54
N TRP A 21 11.71 20.47 -4.14
CA TRP A 21 10.64 21.39 -3.74
C TRP A 21 9.51 21.51 -4.76
N GLY A 22 9.67 20.98 -5.97
CA GLY A 22 8.71 21.12 -7.04
C GLY A 22 8.56 22.58 -7.53
N ILE A 23 7.46 22.83 -8.23
CA ILE A 23 7.02 24.16 -8.66
C ILE A 23 5.69 24.46 -7.96
N PRO A 24 5.63 25.46 -7.06
CA PRO A 24 4.41 25.78 -6.32
C PRO A 24 3.18 25.92 -7.23
N GLY A 25 2.12 25.17 -6.90
CA GLY A 25 0.85 25.18 -7.63
C GLY A 25 0.87 24.53 -9.02
N ARG A 26 1.98 23.90 -9.41
CA ARG A 26 2.13 23.28 -10.74
C ARG A 26 2.68 21.85 -10.69
N MET A 27 3.63 21.59 -9.81
CA MET A 27 4.30 20.30 -9.68
C MET A 27 4.75 20.10 -8.23
N GLU A 28 4.39 18.97 -7.63
CA GLU A 28 4.87 18.60 -6.30
C GLU A 28 6.31 18.07 -6.37
N GLY A 29 7.12 18.38 -5.34
CA GLY A 29 8.48 17.88 -5.24
C GLY A 29 8.59 16.57 -4.48
N MET A 30 9.80 16.01 -4.42
CA MET A 30 10.12 14.83 -3.62
C MET A 30 9.82 15.02 -2.14
N LYS A 31 9.90 16.26 -1.62
CA LYS A 31 9.48 16.55 -0.24
C LYS A 31 7.98 16.33 -0.04
N ASP A 32 7.16 16.78 -0.99
CA ASP A 32 5.71 16.61 -0.95
C ASP A 32 5.33 15.13 -1.13
N LEU A 33 6.01 14.42 -2.04
CA LEU A 33 5.87 12.96 -2.19
C LEU A 33 6.18 12.24 -0.88
N LEU A 34 7.30 12.60 -0.23
CA LEU A 34 7.70 12.02 1.04
C LEU A 34 6.71 12.34 2.16
N GLU A 35 6.13 13.54 2.17
CA GLU A 35 5.05 13.92 3.09
C GLU A 35 3.75 13.15 2.83
N ARG A 36 3.41 12.89 1.56
CA ARG A 36 2.30 12.02 1.16
C ARG A 36 2.52 10.58 1.62
N LEU A 37 3.71 10.01 1.38
CA LEU A 37 4.08 8.66 1.82
C LEU A 37 3.99 8.54 3.33
N ARG A 38 4.57 9.48 4.08
CA ARG A 38 4.46 9.53 5.55
C ARG A 38 3.02 9.66 6.02
N SER A 39 2.24 10.53 5.40
CA SER A 39 0.82 10.71 5.73
C SER A 39 0.02 9.43 5.44
N ALA A 40 0.34 8.74 4.35
CA ALA A 40 -0.30 7.50 3.97
C ALA A 40 0.08 6.35 4.93
N LYS A 41 1.37 6.24 5.28
CA LYS A 41 1.88 5.35 6.33
C LYS A 41 1.24 5.65 7.67
N GLN A 42 1.13 6.91 8.07
CA GLN A 42 0.55 7.32 9.34
C GLN A 42 -0.96 7.07 9.38
N ARG A 43 -1.70 7.28 8.29
CA ARG A 43 -3.13 6.93 8.21
C ARG A 43 -3.37 5.42 8.30
N ARG A 44 -2.48 4.62 7.70
CA ARG A 44 -2.49 3.16 7.80
C ARG A 44 -2.08 2.70 9.21
N ALA A 45 -1.07 3.32 9.81
CA ALA A 45 -0.49 2.98 11.12
C ALA A 45 -1.25 3.52 12.34
N GLN A 46 -1.91 4.69 12.27
CA GLN A 46 -2.75 5.22 13.36
C GLN A 46 -3.95 4.32 13.66
N ARG A 47 -4.27 3.39 12.75
CA ARG A 47 -5.24 2.32 12.99
C ARG A 47 -4.64 1.14 13.75
N HIS A 48 -3.33 1.07 14.00
CA HIS A 48 -2.66 -0.14 14.49
C HIS A 48 -1.51 0.16 15.49
N ASP A 49 -1.77 -0.12 16.77
CA ASP A 49 -0.84 -0.03 17.92
C ASP A 49 0.25 -1.15 17.91
N LEU A 50 0.75 -1.56 16.74
CA LEU A 50 1.42 -2.86 16.56
C LEU A 50 2.96 -2.83 16.57
N SER A 51 3.62 -1.67 16.72
CA SER A 51 5.06 -1.54 16.45
C SER A 51 5.95 -2.45 17.31
N THR A 52 5.76 -2.51 18.64
CA THR A 52 6.68 -3.27 19.53
C THR A 52 6.45 -4.77 19.52
N ALA A 53 5.19 -5.22 19.43
CA ALA A 53 4.86 -6.64 19.29
C ALA A 53 5.37 -7.20 17.94
N PHE A 54 5.43 -6.35 16.92
CA PHE A 54 5.87 -6.73 15.59
C PHE A 54 7.38 -6.95 15.49
N ASP A 55 8.20 -6.14 16.18
CA ASP A 55 9.65 -6.36 16.22
C ASP A 55 9.99 -7.75 16.79
N GLN A 56 9.24 -8.20 17.80
CA GLN A 56 9.37 -9.54 18.37
C GLN A 56 8.97 -10.64 17.38
N LEU A 57 7.93 -10.42 16.56
CA LEU A 57 7.52 -11.37 15.53
C LEU A 57 8.57 -11.47 14.40
N LYS A 58 9.20 -10.34 14.02
CA LYS A 58 10.33 -10.33 13.08
C LYS A 58 11.51 -11.13 13.61
N GLU A 59 11.90 -10.94 14.86
CA GLU A 59 12.97 -11.71 15.50
C GLU A 59 12.68 -13.22 15.47
N LYS A 60 11.43 -13.61 15.73
CA LYS A 60 10.99 -15.01 15.65
C LYS A 60 11.04 -15.57 14.24
N LEU A 61 10.66 -14.79 13.23
CA LEU A 61 10.80 -15.21 11.83
C LEU A 61 12.28 -15.44 11.46
N GLU A 62 13.17 -14.56 11.89
CA GLU A 62 14.61 -14.75 11.68
C GLU A 62 15.15 -15.96 12.45
N GLU A 63 14.63 -16.23 13.65
CA GLU A 63 14.93 -17.46 14.40
C GLU A 63 14.51 -18.72 13.62
N VAL A 64 13.31 -18.73 13.03
CA VAL A 64 12.84 -19.84 12.18
C VAL A 64 13.79 -20.07 11.00
N LYS A 65 14.11 -19.02 10.25
CA LYS A 65 15.02 -19.08 9.10
C LYS A 65 16.40 -19.61 9.51
N ARG A 66 16.93 -19.13 10.63
CA ARG A 66 18.22 -19.58 11.17
C ARG A 66 18.19 -21.06 11.55
N LEU A 67 17.18 -21.50 12.29
CA LEU A 67 17.06 -22.91 12.71
C LEU A 67 16.95 -23.85 11.51
N GLU A 68 16.21 -23.45 10.48
CA GLU A 68 16.11 -24.23 9.24
C GLU A 68 17.46 -24.29 8.50
N ARG A 69 18.16 -23.17 8.36
CA ARG A 69 19.52 -23.14 7.76
C ARG A 69 20.49 -24.05 8.51
N GLU A 70 20.51 -23.98 9.84
CA GLU A 70 21.32 -24.87 10.68
C GLU A 70 20.91 -26.35 10.50
N GLY A 71 19.62 -26.64 10.40
CA GLY A 71 19.10 -27.99 10.17
C GLY A 71 19.51 -28.55 8.80
N LEU A 72 19.46 -27.74 7.75
CA LEU A 72 19.90 -28.09 6.41
C LEU A 72 21.42 -28.38 6.37
N GLU A 73 22.24 -27.57 7.05
CA GLU A 73 23.68 -27.80 7.18
C GLU A 73 24.02 -29.09 7.94
N ARG A 74 23.30 -29.35 9.05
CA ARG A 74 23.43 -30.62 9.79
C ARG A 74 23.04 -31.82 8.94
N ARG A 75 21.97 -31.70 8.15
CA ARG A 75 21.54 -32.79 7.27
C ARG A 75 22.54 -33.04 6.13
N ARG A 76 23.15 -31.98 5.57
CA ARG A 76 24.22 -32.09 4.56
C ARG A 76 25.49 -32.77 5.11
N SER A 77 25.81 -32.53 6.38
CA SER A 77 27.01 -33.10 7.02
C SER A 77 26.81 -34.51 7.60
N THR A 78 25.57 -35.02 7.63
CA THR A 78 25.26 -36.35 8.16
C THR A 78 25.75 -37.45 7.21
N PRO A 79 26.48 -38.49 7.69
CA PRO A 79 26.94 -39.59 6.85
C PRO A 79 25.76 -40.36 6.23
N ALA A 80 25.71 -40.43 4.90
CA ALA A 80 24.70 -41.20 4.18
C ALA A 80 25.17 -42.64 3.90
N PRO A 81 24.27 -43.63 3.85
CA PRO A 81 24.63 -45.04 3.62
C PRO A 81 25.26 -45.32 2.25
N ASN A 82 24.96 -44.50 1.24
CA ASN A 82 25.52 -44.62 -0.10
C ASN A 82 25.67 -43.25 -0.78
N GLU A 83 26.49 -43.21 -1.84
CA GLU A 83 26.81 -42.00 -2.59
C GLU A 83 25.56 -41.34 -3.22
N GLN A 84 24.66 -42.16 -3.76
CA GLN A 84 23.46 -41.68 -4.43
C GLN A 84 22.52 -40.94 -3.47
N MET A 85 22.35 -41.46 -2.26
CA MET A 85 21.52 -40.82 -1.23
C MET A 85 22.18 -39.56 -0.68
N ARG A 86 23.51 -39.53 -0.57
CA ARG A 86 24.27 -38.32 -0.22
C ARG A 86 24.00 -37.19 -1.23
N GLN A 87 24.12 -37.49 -2.51
CA GLN A 87 23.88 -36.50 -3.58
C GLN A 87 22.41 -36.05 -3.67
N ALA A 88 21.46 -36.93 -3.36
CA ALA A 88 20.04 -36.56 -3.30
C ALA A 88 19.75 -35.61 -2.13
N MET A 89 20.30 -35.89 -0.95
CA MET A 89 20.17 -35.03 0.23
C MET A 89 20.84 -33.67 0.02
N GLU A 90 22.01 -33.64 -0.62
CA GLU A 90 22.73 -32.40 -0.91
C GLU A 90 21.96 -31.52 -1.90
N ARG A 91 21.39 -32.10 -2.97
CA ARG A 91 20.53 -31.39 -3.91
C ARG A 91 19.28 -30.82 -3.24
N LEU A 92 18.59 -31.63 -2.44
CA LEU A 92 17.43 -31.17 -1.67
C LEU A 92 17.82 -30.02 -0.74
N ALA A 93 18.92 -30.15 0.01
CA ALA A 93 19.36 -29.10 0.91
C ALA A 93 19.70 -27.79 0.18
N GLN A 94 20.35 -27.89 -0.99
CA GLN A 94 20.70 -26.73 -1.81
C GLN A 94 19.46 -26.04 -2.40
N GLU A 95 18.48 -26.82 -2.86
CA GLU A 95 17.20 -26.29 -3.34
C GLU A 95 16.45 -25.54 -2.22
N ARG A 96 16.40 -26.11 -1.02
CA ARG A 96 15.77 -25.50 0.15
C ARG A 96 16.48 -24.23 0.63
N LEU A 97 17.81 -24.23 0.64
CA LEU A 97 18.61 -23.02 0.89
C LEU A 97 18.29 -21.93 -0.14
N GLY A 98 18.21 -22.28 -1.42
CA GLY A 98 17.81 -21.34 -2.47
C GLY A 98 16.41 -20.76 -2.27
N GLN A 99 15.44 -21.57 -1.82
CA GLN A 99 14.10 -21.08 -1.46
C GLN A 99 14.14 -20.11 -0.28
N LEU A 100 14.94 -20.39 0.76
CA LEU A 100 15.10 -19.50 1.92
C LEU A 100 15.80 -18.19 1.55
N ASP A 101 16.79 -18.23 0.64
CA ASP A 101 17.51 -17.05 0.17
C ASP A 101 16.69 -16.19 -0.81
N ALA A 102 15.74 -16.81 -1.52
CA ALA A 102 14.80 -16.13 -2.39
C ALA A 102 13.56 -15.60 -1.65
N LEU A 103 13.48 -15.76 -0.31
CA LEU A 103 12.37 -15.21 0.46
C LEU A 103 12.36 -13.68 0.34
N PRO A 104 11.18 -13.07 0.12
CA PRO A 104 11.04 -11.62 0.13
C PRO A 104 11.56 -11.02 1.44
N GLU A 105 12.13 -9.81 1.38
CA GLU A 105 12.56 -9.07 2.58
C GLU A 105 11.35 -8.65 3.44
N ASP A 106 10.18 -8.55 2.81
CA ASP A 106 8.91 -8.26 3.47
C ASP A 106 8.44 -9.38 4.39
N PHE A 107 8.28 -9.05 5.68
CA PHE A 107 7.80 -9.97 6.71
C PHE A 107 6.54 -10.75 6.27
N GLY A 108 5.50 -10.07 5.78
CA GLY A 108 4.24 -10.73 5.45
C GLY A 108 4.33 -11.66 4.25
N ARG A 109 5.13 -11.29 3.24
CA ARG A 109 5.38 -12.15 2.09
C ARG A 109 6.30 -13.32 2.43
N ALA A 110 7.29 -13.10 3.30
CA ALA A 110 8.17 -14.15 3.82
C ALA A 110 7.39 -15.18 4.65
N VAL A 111 6.52 -14.74 5.58
CA VAL A 111 5.64 -15.64 6.34
C VAL A 111 4.76 -16.46 5.40
N ARG A 112 4.12 -15.82 4.41
CA ARG A 112 3.29 -16.54 3.44
C ARG A 112 4.09 -17.56 2.63
N ALA A 113 5.27 -17.21 2.16
CA ALA A 113 6.13 -18.12 1.41
C ALA A 113 6.60 -19.33 2.25
N LEU A 114 6.81 -19.14 3.56
CA LEU A 114 7.15 -20.23 4.48
C LEU A 114 5.98 -21.16 4.82
N LYS A 115 4.73 -20.80 4.49
CA LYS A 115 3.57 -21.67 4.70
C LYS A 115 3.64 -22.93 3.84
N ASP A 116 3.97 -22.74 2.56
CA ASP A 116 4.08 -23.83 1.59
C ASP A 116 5.49 -24.47 1.61
N TYR A 117 6.35 -24.01 2.52
CA TYR A 117 7.70 -24.51 2.69
C TYR A 117 7.73 -25.77 3.57
N GLU A 118 8.33 -26.83 3.04
CA GLU A 118 8.51 -28.08 3.77
C GLU A 118 9.80 -28.02 4.61
N PHE A 119 9.64 -27.76 5.90
CA PHE A 119 10.74 -27.68 6.85
C PHE A 119 11.48 -29.02 7.00
N VAL A 120 12.81 -28.96 6.93
CA VAL A 120 13.68 -30.11 7.20
C VAL A 120 13.98 -30.23 8.70
N GLU A 121 14.03 -29.11 9.41
CA GLU A 121 14.24 -29.05 10.86
C GLU A 121 12.90 -29.01 11.63
N PRO A 122 12.58 -30.01 12.46
CA PRO A 122 11.33 -30.03 13.22
C PRO A 122 11.16 -28.82 14.14
N LYS A 123 12.25 -28.36 14.76
CA LYS A 123 12.22 -27.17 15.63
C LYS A 123 11.90 -25.89 14.86
N ALA A 124 12.33 -25.77 13.61
CA ALA A 124 12.00 -24.61 12.78
C ALA A 124 10.51 -24.59 12.45
N ALA A 125 9.93 -25.77 12.14
CA ALA A 125 8.49 -25.93 11.92
C ALA A 125 7.67 -25.57 13.17
N GLU A 126 8.07 -26.04 14.35
CA GLU A 126 7.43 -25.69 15.63
C GLU A 126 7.45 -24.17 15.88
N LYS A 127 8.61 -23.53 15.70
CA LYS A 127 8.76 -22.09 15.85
C LYS A 127 7.93 -21.28 14.85
N TYR A 128 7.80 -21.79 13.63
CA TYR A 128 6.93 -21.17 12.63
C TYR A 128 5.45 -21.25 13.03
N GLN A 129 5.00 -22.38 13.58
CA GLN A 129 3.64 -22.50 14.11
C GLN A 129 3.38 -21.58 15.31
N GLU A 130 4.35 -21.44 16.23
CA GLU A 130 4.29 -20.47 17.33
C GLU A 130 4.15 -19.04 16.81
N LEU A 131 4.96 -18.68 15.81
CA LEU A 131 4.92 -17.37 15.15
C LEU A 131 3.53 -17.09 14.57
N LEU A 132 2.95 -18.03 13.83
CA LEU A 132 1.61 -17.88 13.25
C LEU A 132 0.54 -17.67 14.33
N LYS A 133 0.60 -18.43 15.41
CA LYS A 133 -0.36 -18.33 16.52
C LYS A 133 -0.28 -16.98 17.23
N GLU A 134 0.92 -16.49 17.51
CA GLU A 134 1.11 -15.19 18.15
C GLU A 134 0.71 -14.04 17.23
N LEU A 135 1.08 -14.12 15.96
CA LEU A 135 0.66 -13.15 14.95
C LEU A 135 -0.87 -13.09 14.89
N GLN A 136 -1.55 -14.24 14.86
CA GLN A 136 -3.01 -14.32 14.89
C GLN A 136 -3.57 -13.64 16.16
N GLN A 137 -3.03 -13.92 17.34
CA GLN A 137 -3.49 -13.31 18.59
C GLN A 137 -3.33 -11.78 18.61
N GLN A 138 -2.19 -11.27 18.14
CA GLN A 138 -1.91 -9.83 18.10
C GLN A 138 -2.83 -9.11 17.11
N VAL A 139 -3.01 -9.69 15.91
CA VAL A 139 -3.92 -9.17 14.89
C VAL A 139 -5.36 -9.16 15.41
N LEU A 140 -5.85 -10.29 15.93
CA LEU A 140 -7.21 -10.39 16.48
C LEU A 140 -7.45 -9.39 17.61
N GLY A 141 -6.47 -9.22 18.51
CA GLY A 141 -6.56 -8.25 19.61
C GLY A 141 -6.67 -6.80 19.11
N SER A 142 -5.86 -6.40 18.12
CA SER A 142 -5.93 -5.06 17.52
C SER A 142 -7.24 -4.84 16.78
N TYR A 143 -7.69 -5.81 15.97
CA TYR A 143 -8.97 -5.71 15.26
C TYR A 143 -10.12 -5.56 16.24
N PHE A 144 -10.15 -6.33 17.33
CA PHE A 144 -11.19 -6.24 18.36
C PHE A 144 -11.20 -4.87 19.05
N LYS A 145 -10.04 -4.33 19.42
CA LYS A 145 -9.92 -2.98 20.02
C LYS A 145 -10.49 -1.92 19.08
N ASN A 146 -10.10 -1.94 17.82
CA ASN A 146 -10.57 -1.01 16.80
C ASN A 146 -12.07 -1.15 16.51
N MET A 147 -12.56 -2.38 16.47
CA MET A 147 -13.98 -2.69 16.28
C MET A 147 -14.78 -2.07 17.42
N ARG A 148 -14.39 -2.32 18.67
CA ARG A 148 -15.04 -1.74 19.85
C ARG A 148 -15.08 -0.21 19.77
N ASP A 149 -13.97 0.41 19.39
CA ASP A 149 -13.87 1.87 19.31
C ASP A 149 -14.71 2.44 18.15
N SER A 150 -14.83 1.71 17.04
CA SER A 150 -15.70 2.07 15.90
C SER A 150 -17.17 1.91 16.26
N LEU A 151 -17.55 0.80 16.89
CA LEU A 151 -18.93 0.51 17.32
C LEU A 151 -19.43 1.49 18.39
N LYS A 152 -18.55 1.92 19.31
CA LYS A 152 -18.86 2.97 20.29
C LYS A 152 -19.20 4.32 19.66
N ASN A 153 -18.69 4.58 18.46
CA ASN A 153 -18.87 5.83 17.73
C ASN A 153 -19.99 5.76 16.69
N LEU A 154 -20.75 4.66 16.63
CA LEU A 154 -21.90 4.56 15.73
C LEU A 154 -23.01 5.52 16.14
N SER A 155 -23.36 6.45 15.25
CA SER A 155 -24.50 7.35 15.45
C SER A 155 -25.82 6.70 15.00
N PRO A 156 -26.97 7.12 15.55
CA PRO A 156 -28.29 6.69 15.08
C PRO A 156 -28.51 6.96 13.58
N GLU A 157 -27.93 8.02 13.04
CA GLU A 157 -28.00 8.38 11.63
C GLU A 157 -27.24 7.38 10.74
N GLN A 158 -26.09 6.88 11.22
CA GLN A 158 -25.32 5.85 10.52
C GLN A 158 -26.05 4.51 10.50
N LEU A 159 -26.75 4.16 11.58
CA LEU A 159 -27.59 2.95 11.63
C LEU A 159 -28.73 3.02 10.62
N GLU A 160 -29.41 4.17 10.52
CA GLU A 160 -30.49 4.36 9.57
C GLU A 160 -30.00 4.31 8.12
N ARG A 161 -28.85 4.94 7.82
CA ARG A 161 -28.21 4.85 6.50
C ARG A 161 -27.86 3.40 6.15
N THR A 162 -27.32 2.65 7.10
CA THR A 162 -26.95 1.23 6.92
C THR A 162 -28.19 0.38 6.63
N ARG A 163 -29.28 0.59 7.37
CA ARG A 163 -30.55 -0.10 7.14
C ARG A 163 -31.11 0.18 5.75
N GLN A 164 -31.09 1.44 5.31
CA GLN A 164 -31.53 1.81 3.97
C GLN A 164 -30.70 1.13 2.89
N MET A 165 -29.37 1.14 3.05
CA MET A 165 -28.43 0.49 2.14
C MET A 165 -28.72 -1.01 1.98
N ILE A 166 -28.93 -1.75 3.08
CA ILE A 166 -29.24 -3.19 3.03
C ILE A 166 -30.56 -3.44 2.30
N ARG A 167 -31.58 -2.62 2.53
CA ARG A 167 -32.87 -2.73 1.81
C ARG A 167 -32.71 -2.50 0.32
N ASP A 168 -31.94 -1.49 -0.06
CA ASP A 168 -31.71 -1.15 -1.46
C ASP A 168 -30.91 -2.24 -2.18
N LEU A 169 -29.88 -2.78 -1.51
CA LEU A 169 -29.15 -3.96 -2.00
C LEU A 169 -30.10 -5.15 -2.18
N ASN A 170 -30.87 -5.48 -1.16
CA ASN A 170 -31.76 -6.63 -1.20
C ASN A 170 -32.81 -6.52 -2.32
N ARG A 171 -33.38 -5.33 -2.52
CA ARG A 171 -34.30 -5.04 -3.62
C ARG A 171 -33.64 -5.27 -4.98
N ALA A 172 -32.42 -4.77 -5.19
CA ALA A 172 -31.71 -4.97 -6.45
C ALA A 172 -31.39 -6.46 -6.68
N LEU A 173 -30.97 -7.19 -5.66
CA LEU A 173 -30.69 -8.61 -5.77
C LEU A 173 -31.95 -9.42 -6.11
N LYS A 174 -33.11 -9.08 -5.52
CA LYS A 174 -34.40 -9.70 -5.85
C LYS A 174 -34.85 -9.40 -7.28
N GLU A 175 -34.76 -8.15 -7.70
CA GLU A 175 -35.07 -7.76 -9.08
C GLU A 175 -34.22 -8.56 -10.09
N ARG A 176 -32.94 -8.78 -9.77
CA ARG A 176 -32.06 -9.61 -10.58
C ARG A 176 -32.47 -11.08 -10.61
N MET A 177 -32.92 -11.64 -9.47
CA MET A 177 -33.45 -13.02 -9.41
C MET A 177 -34.70 -13.19 -10.26
N GLU A 178 -35.52 -12.15 -10.36
CA GLU A 178 -36.73 -12.12 -11.19
C GLU A 178 -36.42 -11.91 -12.68
N GLY A 179 -35.14 -11.78 -13.05
CA GLY A 179 -34.68 -11.58 -14.43
C GLY A 179 -34.57 -10.12 -14.87
N GLY A 180 -34.64 -9.17 -13.93
CA GLY A 180 -34.41 -7.75 -14.17
C GLY A 180 -32.93 -7.36 -14.23
N GLU A 181 -32.66 -6.16 -14.72
CA GLU A 181 -31.32 -5.56 -14.82
C GLU A 181 -31.25 -4.30 -13.94
N PRO A 182 -31.07 -4.44 -12.62
CA PRO A 182 -30.97 -3.30 -11.71
C PRO A 182 -29.75 -2.43 -12.04
N ASP A 183 -29.91 -1.11 -11.97
CA ASP A 183 -28.84 -0.13 -12.27
C ASP A 183 -27.75 -0.14 -11.19
N PHE A 184 -26.65 -0.83 -11.49
CA PHE A 184 -25.47 -0.90 -10.62
C PHE A 184 -24.77 0.46 -10.48
N GLU A 185 -24.75 1.28 -11.53
CA GLU A 185 -24.05 2.56 -11.52
C GLU A 185 -24.75 3.54 -10.59
N ALA A 186 -26.09 3.54 -10.59
CA ALA A 186 -26.89 4.28 -9.61
C ALA A 186 -26.62 3.80 -8.17
N PHE A 187 -26.56 2.48 -7.95
CA PHE A 187 -26.26 1.91 -6.65
C PHE A 187 -24.86 2.30 -6.16
N GLN A 188 -23.84 2.22 -7.02
CA GLN A 188 -22.47 2.59 -6.71
C GLN A 188 -22.33 4.09 -6.37
N ARG A 189 -23.05 4.96 -7.07
CA ARG A 189 -23.06 6.40 -6.75
C ARG A 189 -23.70 6.70 -5.39
N GLN A 190 -24.73 5.93 -5.02
CA GLN A 190 -25.47 6.11 -3.77
C GLN A 190 -24.73 5.50 -2.56
N TYR A 191 -24.05 4.36 -2.78
CA TYR A 191 -23.35 3.59 -1.75
C TYR A 191 -21.92 3.24 -2.19
N PRO A 192 -21.04 4.24 -2.39
CA PRO A 192 -19.66 3.99 -2.80
C PRO A 192 -18.89 3.16 -1.76
N GLU A 193 -19.24 3.28 -0.49
CA GLU A 193 -18.66 2.50 0.60
C GLU A 193 -18.87 0.98 0.47
N LEU A 194 -20.00 0.54 -0.11
CA LEU A 194 -20.32 -0.89 -0.25
C LEU A 194 -19.88 -1.42 -1.61
N ALA A 195 -20.03 -0.63 -2.67
CA ALA A 195 -19.64 -1.03 -4.01
C ALA A 195 -18.11 -1.11 -4.16
N GLY A 196 -17.35 -0.28 -3.44
CA GLY A 196 -15.88 -0.31 -3.47
C GLY A 196 -15.32 -0.24 -4.88
N SER A 197 -14.55 -1.26 -5.27
CA SER A 197 -13.95 -1.43 -6.60
C SER A 197 -14.75 -2.33 -7.54
N ALA A 198 -15.95 -2.78 -7.15
CA ALA A 198 -16.79 -3.63 -7.99
C ALA A 198 -17.24 -2.89 -9.26
N LYS A 199 -17.21 -3.60 -10.39
CA LYS A 199 -17.60 -3.05 -11.71
C LYS A 199 -19.06 -3.33 -12.03
N ASP A 200 -19.60 -4.40 -11.47
CA ASP A 200 -20.97 -4.86 -11.69
C ASP A 200 -21.50 -5.64 -10.47
N TRP A 201 -22.76 -6.07 -10.55
CA TRP A 201 -23.42 -6.86 -9.50
C TRP A 201 -22.75 -8.21 -9.24
N ASP A 202 -22.10 -8.83 -10.23
CA ASP A 202 -21.40 -10.11 -10.05
C ASP A 202 -20.11 -9.91 -9.26
N ASP A 203 -19.35 -8.87 -9.58
CA ASP A 203 -18.17 -8.47 -8.82
C ASP A 203 -18.55 -8.10 -7.38
N LEU A 204 -19.65 -7.36 -7.17
CA LEU A 204 -20.12 -7.03 -5.82
C LEU A 204 -20.52 -8.29 -5.03
N LEU A 205 -21.27 -9.21 -5.64
CA LEU A 205 -21.67 -10.47 -5.00
C LEU A 205 -20.47 -11.34 -4.61
N ARG A 206 -19.43 -11.39 -5.47
CA ARG A 206 -18.18 -12.08 -5.16
C ARG A 206 -17.46 -11.44 -3.97
N GLN A 207 -17.37 -10.11 -3.93
CA GLN A 207 -16.74 -9.38 -2.82
C GLN A 207 -17.51 -9.61 -1.51
N LEU A 208 -18.84 -9.54 -1.53
CA LEU A 208 -19.68 -9.81 -0.37
C LEU A 208 -19.50 -11.24 0.15
N ALA A 209 -19.43 -12.23 -0.75
CA ALA A 209 -19.19 -13.61 -0.38
C ALA A 209 -17.81 -13.83 0.24
N GLN A 210 -16.77 -13.20 -0.31
CA GLN A 210 -15.42 -13.22 0.26
C GLN A 210 -15.40 -12.61 1.66
N GLY A 211 -16.04 -11.44 1.83
CA GLY A 211 -16.17 -10.79 3.14
C GLY A 211 -16.92 -11.64 4.17
N MET A 212 -17.99 -12.32 3.77
CA MET A 212 -18.74 -13.23 4.65
C MET A 212 -17.93 -14.48 5.01
N ALA A 213 -17.17 -15.06 4.07
CA ALA A 213 -16.25 -16.15 4.35
C ALA A 213 -15.15 -15.74 5.33
N ALA A 214 -14.60 -14.54 5.16
CA ALA A 214 -13.63 -13.94 6.06
C ALA A 214 -14.18 -13.78 7.48
N MET A 215 -15.37 -13.20 7.59
CA MET A 215 -16.07 -12.99 8.86
C MET A 215 -16.34 -14.32 9.57
N ARG A 216 -16.82 -15.35 8.86
CA ARG A 216 -17.06 -16.69 9.46
C ARG A 216 -15.79 -17.31 10.01
N SER A 217 -14.69 -17.24 9.26
CA SER A 217 -13.41 -17.79 9.70
C SER A 217 -12.87 -17.02 10.93
N LEU A 218 -13.01 -15.70 10.92
CA LEU A 218 -12.78 -14.86 12.10
C LEU A 218 -13.62 -15.33 13.31
N TRP A 219 -14.92 -15.51 13.16
CA TRP A 219 -15.80 -16.01 14.22
C TRP A 219 -15.38 -17.37 14.74
N GLN A 220 -15.02 -18.30 13.86
CA GLN A 220 -14.51 -19.63 14.22
C GLN A 220 -13.19 -19.53 15.00
N SER A 221 -12.33 -18.58 14.64
CA SER A 221 -11.04 -18.35 15.30
C SER A 221 -11.12 -17.59 16.64
N MET A 222 -12.24 -16.92 16.94
CA MET A 222 -12.44 -16.21 18.21
C MET A 222 -12.66 -17.17 19.39
N SER A 223 -12.13 -16.82 20.57
CA SER A 223 -12.38 -17.58 21.80
C SER A 223 -13.84 -17.40 22.27
N PRO A 224 -14.37 -18.34 23.08
CA PRO A 224 -15.72 -18.21 23.64
C PRO A 224 -15.93 -16.88 24.39
N ASP A 225 -14.94 -16.44 25.16
CA ASP A 225 -14.99 -15.17 25.90
C ASP A 225 -15.06 -13.95 24.96
N MET A 226 -14.27 -13.96 23.88
CA MET A 226 -14.29 -12.87 22.88
C MET A 226 -15.64 -12.80 22.16
N ARG A 227 -16.24 -13.95 21.83
CA ARG A 227 -17.57 -14.02 21.21
C ARG A 227 -18.64 -13.42 22.13
N SER A 228 -18.64 -13.81 23.40
CA SER A 228 -19.59 -13.28 24.38
C SER A 228 -19.46 -11.76 24.58
N GLN A 229 -18.23 -11.24 24.64
CA GLN A 229 -18.00 -9.79 24.73
C GLN A 229 -18.45 -9.05 23.47
N LEU A 230 -18.24 -9.66 22.29
CA LEU A 230 -18.70 -9.08 21.03
C LEU A 230 -20.24 -9.06 20.96
N GLU A 231 -20.91 -10.12 21.39
CA GLU A 231 -22.38 -10.17 21.49
C GLU A 231 -22.94 -9.09 22.43
N GLU A 232 -22.29 -8.85 23.57
CA GLU A 232 -22.68 -7.79 24.51
C GLU A 232 -22.52 -6.39 23.88
N LEU A 233 -21.41 -6.15 23.17
CA LEU A 233 -21.13 -4.89 22.48
C LEU A 233 -22.06 -4.66 21.28
N LEU A 234 -22.36 -5.71 20.51
CA LEU A 234 -23.27 -5.66 19.38
C LEU A 234 -24.73 -5.58 19.83
N GLY A 235 -25.04 -6.04 21.03
CA GLY A 235 -26.39 -6.11 21.59
C GLY A 235 -27.15 -4.78 21.51
N THR A 236 -26.49 -3.63 21.53
CA THR A 236 -27.16 -2.31 21.40
C THR A 236 -27.37 -1.85 19.97
N ALA A 237 -26.44 -2.15 19.04
CA ALA A 237 -26.52 -1.74 17.63
C ALA A 237 -27.30 -2.73 16.76
N PHE A 238 -27.20 -4.03 17.08
CA PHE A 238 -27.91 -5.12 16.40
C PHE A 238 -29.25 -5.48 17.06
N ALA A 239 -29.65 -4.86 18.18
CA ALA A 239 -31.00 -5.02 18.73
C ALA A 239 -32.07 -4.22 17.97
N ASP A 240 -31.71 -3.41 16.97
CA ASP A 240 -32.70 -2.75 16.12
C ASP A 240 -33.49 -3.80 15.31
N PRO A 241 -34.82 -3.94 15.54
CA PRO A 241 -35.62 -4.96 14.86
C PRO A 241 -35.68 -4.77 13.35
N GLY A 242 -35.56 -3.52 12.87
CA GLY A 242 -35.62 -3.19 11.45
C GLY A 242 -34.36 -3.62 10.70
N LEU A 243 -33.19 -3.41 11.31
CA LEU A 243 -31.91 -3.86 10.77
C LEU A 243 -31.83 -5.40 10.75
N GLN A 244 -32.26 -6.07 11.82
CA GLN A 244 -32.31 -7.54 11.87
C GLN A 244 -33.18 -8.11 10.75
N ALA A 245 -34.38 -7.55 10.55
CA ALA A 245 -35.28 -7.98 9.49
C ALA A 245 -34.64 -7.82 8.10
N ALA A 246 -34.03 -6.66 7.83
CA ALA A 246 -33.36 -6.40 6.55
C ALA A 246 -32.17 -7.34 6.30
N MET A 247 -31.39 -7.66 7.34
CA MET A 247 -30.25 -8.58 7.26
C MET A 247 -30.68 -10.03 7.01
N ASN A 248 -31.74 -10.49 7.68
CA ASN A 248 -32.28 -11.83 7.46
C ASN A 248 -32.78 -11.98 6.02
N GLU A 249 -33.50 -10.97 5.53
CA GLU A 249 -34.02 -10.96 4.17
C GLU A 249 -32.90 -10.94 3.11
N LEU A 250 -31.80 -10.24 3.38
CA LEU A 250 -30.60 -10.25 2.55
C LEU A 250 -29.90 -11.62 2.58
N ALA A 251 -29.75 -12.22 3.77
CA ALA A 251 -29.13 -13.53 3.92
C ALA A 251 -29.90 -14.62 3.16
N ASP A 252 -31.24 -14.59 3.24
CA ASP A 252 -32.10 -15.50 2.48
C ASP A 252 -31.91 -15.32 0.97
N THR A 253 -31.87 -14.06 0.51
CA THR A 253 -31.69 -13.73 -0.92
C THR A 253 -30.31 -14.18 -1.43
N LEU A 254 -29.26 -13.95 -0.66
CA LEU A 254 -27.90 -14.41 -0.98
C LEU A 254 -27.79 -15.93 -0.99
N SER A 255 -28.43 -16.62 -0.03
CA SER A 255 -28.42 -18.09 0.02
C SER A 255 -29.06 -18.73 -1.22
N GLN A 256 -30.04 -18.06 -1.84
CA GLN A 256 -30.72 -18.51 -3.05
C GLN A 256 -29.90 -18.19 -4.31
N LEU A 257 -29.25 -17.03 -4.36
CA LEU A 257 -28.37 -16.63 -5.48
C LEU A 257 -27.07 -17.42 -5.51
N MET A 258 -26.58 -17.88 -4.35
CA MET A 258 -25.25 -18.45 -4.18
C MET A 258 -25.35 -19.78 -3.43
N PRO A 259 -25.64 -20.90 -4.11
CA PRO A 259 -25.67 -22.22 -3.49
C PRO A 259 -24.30 -22.54 -2.89
N MET A 260 -24.30 -22.87 -1.60
CA MET A 260 -23.11 -23.00 -0.74
C MET A 260 -22.05 -24.00 -1.25
N GLU A 261 -22.39 -24.89 -2.19
CA GLU A 261 -21.47 -25.85 -2.82
C GLU A 261 -20.48 -25.22 -3.82
N SER A 262 -20.74 -24.00 -4.32
CA SER A 262 -19.91 -23.39 -5.38
C SER A 262 -18.59 -22.78 -4.89
N TYR A 263 -18.33 -22.74 -3.57
CA TYR A 263 -17.17 -22.07 -2.98
C TYR A 263 -16.19 -22.99 -2.24
N GLU A 264 -16.43 -24.31 -2.21
CA GLU A 264 -15.47 -25.27 -1.64
C GLU A 264 -14.20 -25.44 -2.48
N HIS A 265 -14.19 -25.02 -3.75
CA HIS A 265 -13.12 -25.33 -4.71
C HIS A 265 -12.01 -24.27 -4.82
N GLY A 266 -11.56 -23.70 -3.69
CA GLY A 266 -10.44 -22.75 -3.73
C GLY A 266 -9.69 -22.47 -2.42
N MET A 267 -10.09 -23.05 -1.30
CA MET A 267 -9.37 -22.86 -0.03
C MET A 267 -9.33 -24.18 0.75
N SER A 268 -8.45 -25.09 0.32
CA SER A 268 -7.99 -26.17 1.20
C SER A 268 -6.92 -25.60 2.13
N GLY A 269 -7.25 -25.48 3.42
CA GLY A 269 -6.30 -25.23 4.50
C GLY A 269 -6.63 -24.02 5.36
N ASP A 270 -7.52 -24.22 6.35
CA ASP A 270 -7.49 -23.65 7.72
C ASP A 270 -7.05 -22.19 7.95
N GLU A 271 -7.18 -21.28 6.98
CA GLU A 271 -6.72 -19.90 7.11
C GLU A 271 -7.90 -18.93 7.33
N PRO A 272 -7.90 -18.17 8.45
CA PRO A 272 -8.77 -17.01 8.56
C PRO A 272 -8.25 -15.89 7.67
N VAL A 273 -9.11 -15.44 6.75
CA VAL A 273 -8.88 -14.35 5.80
C VAL A 273 -8.32 -13.08 6.47
N SER A 274 -8.57 -12.88 7.77
CA SER A 274 -8.00 -11.79 8.56
C SER A 274 -6.47 -11.81 8.68
N LEU A 275 -5.85 -13.00 8.68
CA LEU A 275 -4.41 -13.13 8.72
C LEU A 275 -3.80 -12.70 7.38
N ALA A 276 -4.40 -13.15 6.27
CA ALA A 276 -3.97 -12.78 4.93
C ALA A 276 -4.11 -11.28 4.66
N GLU A 277 -5.20 -10.66 5.12
CA GLU A 277 -5.42 -9.21 5.07
C GLU A 277 -4.41 -8.44 5.92
N ALA A 278 -4.16 -8.89 7.15
CA ALA A 278 -3.17 -8.27 8.03
C ALA A 278 -1.76 -8.34 7.42
N LEU A 279 -1.37 -9.49 6.86
CA LEU A 279 -0.09 -9.64 6.16
C LEU A 279 0.01 -8.75 4.92
N GLY A 280 -1.09 -8.56 4.19
CA GLY A 280 -1.15 -7.66 3.02
C GLY A 280 -1.02 -6.18 3.39
N LEU A 281 -1.66 -5.74 4.46
CA LEU A 281 -1.51 -4.37 4.97
C LEU A 281 -0.05 -4.09 5.40
N MET A 282 0.60 -5.09 6.01
CA MET A 282 2.00 -4.95 6.42
C MET A 282 2.96 -4.87 5.25
N ASP A 283 2.72 -5.67 4.20
CA ASP A 283 3.45 -5.58 2.94
C ASP A 283 3.35 -4.16 2.34
N GLU A 284 2.14 -3.59 2.33
CA GLU A 284 1.94 -2.22 1.87
C GLU A 284 2.70 -1.20 2.73
N MET A 285 2.74 -1.37 4.06
CA MET A 285 3.49 -0.47 4.96
C MET A 285 5.01 -0.52 4.78
N ASN A 286 5.55 -1.72 4.53
CA ASN A 286 6.97 -1.87 4.20
C ASN A 286 7.27 -1.23 2.85
N GLN A 287 6.47 -1.47 1.82
CA GLN A 287 6.63 -0.84 0.51
C GLN A 287 6.64 0.69 0.59
N ILE A 288 5.83 1.28 1.47
CA ILE A 288 5.87 2.73 1.72
C ILE A 288 7.20 3.13 2.37
N SER A 289 7.71 2.34 3.31
CA SER A 289 8.97 2.61 4.00
C SER A 289 10.16 2.52 3.05
N ASP A 290 10.21 1.49 2.22
CA ASP A 290 11.24 1.31 1.19
C ASP A 290 11.19 2.47 0.19
N MET A 291 9.98 2.85 -0.24
CA MET A 291 9.79 4.01 -1.12
C MET A 291 10.22 5.32 -0.42
N GLU A 292 9.94 5.50 0.88
CA GLU A 292 10.44 6.65 1.63
C GLU A 292 11.97 6.71 1.65
N ASP A 293 12.64 5.56 1.72
CA ASP A 293 14.10 5.48 1.69
C ASP A 293 14.67 5.71 0.29
N VAL A 294 14.03 5.19 -0.76
CA VAL A 294 14.36 5.49 -2.17
C VAL A 294 14.21 6.98 -2.44
N VAL A 295 13.09 7.59 -2.05
CA VAL A 295 12.87 9.04 -2.21
C VAL A 295 13.87 9.87 -1.39
N ARG A 296 14.32 9.35 -0.23
CA ARG A 296 15.33 9.99 0.61
C ARG A 296 16.75 9.84 0.06
N SER A 297 17.07 8.74 -0.61
CA SER A 297 18.37 8.50 -1.25
C SER A 297 18.49 9.22 -2.58
N ALA A 298 17.37 9.44 -3.30
CA ALA A 298 17.26 10.21 -4.54
C ALA A 298 17.52 11.74 -4.37
N ARG A 299 18.33 12.14 -3.37
CA ARG A 299 18.74 13.52 -3.08
C ARG A 299 19.60 14.14 -4.18
N ALA A 300 20.20 13.33 -5.05
CA ALA A 300 20.88 13.80 -6.25
C ALA A 300 19.88 13.78 -7.42
N SER A 301 19.77 14.90 -8.13
CA SER A 301 18.84 15.19 -9.23
C SER A 301 18.88 14.22 -10.43
N GLY A 302 19.76 13.21 -10.39
CA GLY A 302 19.97 12.22 -11.44
C GLY A 302 19.31 10.85 -11.23
N ASP A 303 18.84 10.53 -10.02
CA ASP A 303 18.45 9.16 -9.64
C ASP A 303 16.94 9.03 -9.42
N LEU A 304 16.16 9.46 -10.42
CA LEU A 304 14.70 9.27 -10.46
C LEU A 304 14.31 7.97 -11.18
N ASP A 305 15.25 7.30 -11.83
CA ASP A 305 15.07 6.04 -12.55
C ASP A 305 14.58 4.89 -11.65
N PRO A 306 14.95 4.81 -10.35
CA PRO A 306 14.42 3.79 -9.44
C PRO A 306 12.94 3.99 -9.05
N LEU A 307 12.36 5.17 -9.33
CA LEU A 307 10.98 5.47 -8.94
C LEU A 307 9.99 5.01 -10.02
N ASP A 308 9.33 3.89 -9.77
CA ASP A 308 8.24 3.38 -10.61
C ASP A 308 6.95 4.23 -10.43
N PRO A 309 6.43 4.89 -11.49
CA PRO A 309 5.20 5.67 -11.43
C PRO A 309 3.97 4.88 -10.99
N ASP A 310 3.88 3.60 -11.36
CA ASP A 310 2.75 2.74 -10.96
C ASP A 310 2.82 2.44 -9.46
N GLN A 311 4.02 2.24 -8.92
CA GLN A 311 4.22 2.05 -7.48
C GLN A 311 3.93 3.32 -6.69
N VAL A 312 4.35 4.48 -7.19
CA VAL A 312 4.05 5.79 -6.58
C VAL A 312 2.54 6.05 -6.54
N GLU A 313 1.80 5.70 -7.59
CA GLU A 313 0.35 5.82 -7.58
C GLU A 313 -0.31 4.96 -6.50
N ARG A 314 0.06 3.68 -6.40
CA ARG A 314 -0.51 2.77 -5.40
C ARG A 314 -0.24 3.24 -3.97
N LEU A 315 0.97 3.71 -3.70
CA LEU A 315 1.40 4.04 -2.33
C LEU A 315 1.03 5.46 -1.89
N ALA A 316 1.12 6.45 -2.80
CA ALA A 316 0.98 7.88 -2.54
C ALA A 316 -0.16 8.58 -3.32
N GLY A 317 -0.85 7.86 -4.20
CA GLY A 317 -2.03 8.31 -4.95
C GLY A 317 -1.73 8.89 -6.34
N PRO A 318 -2.77 9.11 -7.16
CA PRO A 318 -2.62 9.50 -8.57
C PRO A 318 -1.95 10.87 -8.77
N GLY A 319 -2.15 11.82 -7.85
CA GLY A 319 -1.49 13.13 -7.92
C GLY A 319 0.04 13.05 -7.76
N ALA A 320 0.52 12.07 -6.99
CA ALA A 320 1.95 11.83 -6.81
C ALA A 320 2.59 11.27 -8.09
N ARG A 321 1.92 10.30 -8.74
CA ARG A 321 2.30 9.78 -10.06
C ARG A 321 2.40 10.89 -11.09
N GLN A 322 1.37 11.72 -11.21
CA GLN A 322 1.36 12.80 -12.18
C GLN A 322 2.54 13.76 -11.99
N SER A 323 2.88 14.08 -10.74
CA SER A 323 4.00 14.97 -10.43
C SER A 323 5.34 14.33 -10.80
N LEU A 324 5.52 13.04 -10.51
CA LEU A 324 6.72 12.28 -10.91
C LEU A 324 6.87 12.22 -12.44
N GLU A 325 5.79 11.88 -13.16
CA GLU A 325 5.80 11.81 -14.63
C GLU A 325 6.12 13.17 -15.27
N GLN A 326 5.57 14.27 -14.72
CA GLN A 326 5.89 15.61 -15.21
C GLN A 326 7.36 15.97 -14.98
N LEU A 327 7.95 15.55 -13.86
CA LEU A 327 9.36 15.78 -13.55
C LEU A 327 10.26 14.99 -14.51
N GLN A 328 9.99 13.70 -14.71
CA GLN A 328 10.70 12.84 -15.65
C GLN A 328 10.64 13.41 -17.09
N LYS A 329 9.43 13.77 -17.55
CA LYS A 329 9.22 14.37 -18.87
C LYS A 329 9.96 15.70 -19.07
N MET A 330 10.06 16.50 -18.03
CA MET A 330 10.81 17.77 -18.10
C MET A 330 12.31 17.53 -18.27
N ILE A 331 12.88 16.55 -17.56
CA ILE A 331 14.29 16.16 -17.70
C ILE A 331 14.55 15.62 -19.11
N GLU A 332 13.68 14.74 -19.60
CA GLU A 332 13.73 14.19 -20.96
C GLU A 332 13.75 15.30 -22.01
N LEU A 333 12.84 16.28 -21.93
CA LEU A 333 12.78 17.41 -22.87
C LEU A 333 14.05 18.29 -22.82
N LEU A 334 14.66 18.45 -21.65
CA LEU A 334 15.90 19.20 -21.51
C LEU A 334 17.08 18.45 -22.15
N GLU A 335 17.09 17.13 -22.07
CA GLU A 335 18.11 16.27 -22.67
C GLU A 335 17.95 16.19 -24.19
N GLU A 336 16.73 15.97 -24.70
CA GLU A 336 16.42 15.97 -26.14
C GLU A 336 16.75 17.31 -26.81
N ALA A 337 16.52 18.42 -26.10
CA ALA A 337 16.88 19.76 -26.58
C ALA A 337 18.41 20.00 -26.59
N GLY A 338 19.19 19.03 -26.08
CA GLY A 338 20.63 19.09 -25.91
C GLY A 338 21.05 20.18 -24.94
N LEU A 339 20.21 20.51 -23.96
CA LEU A 339 20.50 21.53 -22.93
C LEU A 339 21.20 20.91 -21.73
N ILE A 340 20.85 19.66 -21.41
CA ILE A 340 21.51 18.85 -20.39
C ILE A 340 22.02 17.54 -21.01
N ARG A 341 22.92 16.86 -20.30
CA ARG A 341 23.39 15.51 -20.65
C ARG A 341 23.63 14.71 -19.37
N LYS A 342 23.33 13.41 -19.40
CA LYS A 342 23.70 12.48 -18.32
C LYS A 342 25.21 12.14 -18.38
N ASP A 343 25.94 12.42 -17.30
CA ASP A 343 27.32 11.97 -17.05
C ASP A 343 27.35 11.09 -15.78
N GLY A 344 27.47 9.77 -15.97
CA GLY A 344 27.28 8.79 -14.90
C GLY A 344 25.89 8.89 -14.27
N GLU A 345 25.85 9.14 -12.95
CA GLU A 345 24.62 9.31 -12.15
C GLU A 345 24.15 10.77 -12.05
N ARG A 346 24.73 11.70 -12.84
CA ARG A 346 24.50 13.15 -12.72
C ARG A 346 24.07 13.76 -14.05
N TYR A 347 23.30 14.85 -13.97
CA TYR A 347 22.98 15.67 -15.14
C TYR A 347 23.84 16.93 -15.16
N GLU A 348 24.50 17.20 -16.28
CA GLU A 348 25.33 18.38 -16.49
C GLU A 348 24.78 19.28 -17.60
N LEU A 349 25.03 20.59 -17.52
CA LEU A 349 24.71 21.51 -18.60
C LEU A 349 25.62 21.27 -19.80
N THR A 350 25.02 21.19 -20.99
CA THR A 350 25.82 21.29 -22.22
C THR A 350 26.23 22.74 -22.47
N PRO A 351 27.26 22.99 -23.30
CA PRO A 351 27.60 24.34 -23.76
C PRO A 351 26.43 25.09 -24.40
N ARG A 352 25.45 24.36 -24.97
CA ARG A 352 24.23 24.92 -25.55
C ARG A 352 23.24 25.33 -24.46
N GLY A 353 23.09 24.51 -23.40
CA GLY A 353 22.32 24.84 -22.20
C GLY A 353 22.79 26.13 -21.53
N ILE A 354 24.09 26.24 -21.28
CA ILE A 354 24.72 27.44 -20.67
C ILE A 354 24.39 28.70 -21.49
N ARG A 355 24.58 28.65 -22.81
CA ARG A 355 24.28 29.79 -23.70
C ARG A 355 22.81 30.19 -23.68
N LYS A 356 21.90 29.21 -23.64
CA LYS A 356 20.45 29.45 -23.64
C LYS A 356 19.98 30.15 -22.36
N ILE A 357 20.52 29.74 -21.22
CA ILE A 357 20.25 30.38 -19.92
C ILE A 357 20.80 31.81 -19.91
N GLY A 358 22.07 31.98 -20.29
CA GLY A 358 22.72 33.30 -20.32
C GLY A 358 21.98 34.32 -21.20
N GLN A 359 21.51 33.90 -22.39
CA GLN A 359 20.72 34.77 -23.27
C GLN A 359 19.41 35.24 -22.62
N ARG A 360 18.68 34.32 -21.97
CA ARG A 360 17.41 34.62 -21.27
C ARG A 360 17.61 35.58 -20.10
N SER A 361 18.64 35.36 -19.28
CA SER A 361 18.97 36.24 -18.15
C SER A 361 19.35 37.65 -18.61
N LEU A 362 20.12 37.76 -19.70
CA LEU A 362 20.45 39.05 -20.31
C LEU A 362 19.20 39.76 -20.84
N GLU A 363 18.32 39.06 -21.55
CA GLU A 363 17.04 39.61 -22.04
C GLU A 363 16.15 40.13 -20.88
N GLU A 364 16.07 39.41 -19.76
CA GLU A 364 15.32 39.83 -18.57
C GLU A 364 15.94 41.04 -17.86
N ILE A 365 17.26 41.08 -17.72
CA ILE A 365 17.97 42.26 -17.18
C ILE A 365 17.73 43.47 -18.07
N PHE A 366 17.84 43.33 -19.40
CA PHE A 366 17.57 44.41 -20.34
C PHE A 366 16.11 44.87 -20.35
N ALA A 367 15.16 43.95 -20.18
CA ALA A 367 13.74 44.28 -20.06
C ALA A 367 13.42 45.05 -18.77
N THR A 368 14.12 44.72 -17.68
CA THR A 368 13.99 45.40 -16.38
C THR A 368 14.66 46.77 -16.40
N LEU A 369 15.88 46.87 -16.95
CA LEU A 369 16.59 48.15 -17.15
C LEU A 369 15.83 49.11 -18.07
N LYS A 370 15.18 48.61 -19.14
CA LYS A 370 14.32 49.44 -20.00
C LYS A 370 13.07 49.95 -19.27
N ARG A 371 12.55 49.24 -18.27
CA ARG A 371 11.43 49.71 -17.46
C ARG A 371 11.83 50.83 -16.50
N ASP A 372 13.03 50.74 -15.91
CA ASP A 372 13.55 51.78 -15.01
C ASP A 372 14.05 53.03 -15.73
N ALA A 373 14.59 52.90 -16.95
CA ALA A 373 15.10 54.03 -17.74
C ALA A 373 14.02 55.06 -18.17
N PHE A 374 12.73 54.70 -18.11
CA PHE A 374 11.61 55.60 -18.46
C PHE A 374 10.84 56.14 -17.24
N GLY A 375 11.30 55.87 -16.00
CA GLY A 375 10.66 56.28 -14.75
C GLY A 375 11.27 57.52 -14.09
N SER A 376 10.84 58.71 -14.52
CA SER A 376 10.87 60.00 -13.79
C SER A 376 12.21 60.67 -13.43
N HIS A 377 12.66 61.59 -14.29
CA HIS A 377 13.28 62.83 -13.82
C HIS A 377 12.25 63.97 -13.88
N ARG A 378 11.62 64.31 -12.74
CA ARG A 378 10.99 65.63 -12.59
C ARG A 378 12.10 66.67 -12.43
N SER A 379 12.41 67.39 -13.50
CA SER A 379 13.22 68.61 -13.38
C SER A 379 12.43 69.66 -12.60
N ARG A 380 12.95 70.03 -11.43
CA ARG A 380 12.61 71.31 -10.79
C ARG A 380 12.93 72.43 -11.76
N SER A 381 11.92 73.16 -12.22
CA SER A 381 12.09 74.52 -12.72
C SER A 381 11.32 75.47 -11.82
N ARG A 382 12.05 76.43 -11.24
CA ARG A 382 11.53 77.58 -10.52
C ARG A 382 10.92 78.56 -11.53
N GLY A 383 9.81 79.17 -11.15
CA GLY A 383 9.22 80.37 -11.73
C GLY A 383 8.22 80.91 -10.73
#